data_AF-A0A527F9V1-F1
#
_entry.id   AF-A0A527F9V1-F1
#
_cell.length_a   1.000
_cell.length_b   1.000
_cell.length_c   1.000
_cell.angle_alpha   90.00
_cell.angle_beta   90.00
_cell.angle_gamma   90.00
#
_symmetry.space_group_name_H-M   'P 1'
#
loop_
_entity.id
_entity.type
_entity.pdbx_description
1 polymer ?
#
loop_
_entity_poly.entity_id
_entity_poly.type
_entity_poly.pdbx_seq_one_letter_code
_entity_poly.pdbx_strand_id
1 'polypeptide(L)' 'TFSIAPNETLALVGESGCGKSTTAKALAGLVPYSGDIAVGGRNLSGLGRDERKAVRRDVQMIFQDP' A
#
# COMPACT_ATOMS: atom_id res chain seq x y z
N THR A 1 -10.37 -3.99 -8.10
CA THR A 1 -9.03 -4.47 -7.71
C THR A 1 -8.03 -3.97 -8.72
N PHE A 2 -6.74 -3.92 -8.40
CA PHE A 2 -5.69 -3.53 -9.35
C PHE A 2 -4.37 -4.23 -8.98
N SER A 3 -3.47 -4.33 -9.95
CA SER A 3 -2.09 -4.83 -9.80
C SER A 3 -1.14 -3.89 -10.53
N ILE A 4 0.09 -3.79 -10.05
CA ILE A 4 1.14 -2.95 -10.65
C ILE A 4 2.33 -3.87 -10.90
N ALA A 5 2.74 -4.03 -12.16
CA ALA A 5 3.88 -4.84 -12.51
C ALA A 5 5.20 -4.11 -12.20
N PRO A 6 6.33 -4.82 -12.12
CA PRO A 6 7.64 -4.17 -12.00
C PRO A 6 7.85 -3.13 -13.10
N ASN A 7 8.39 -1.96 -12.72
CA ASN A 7 8.64 -0.81 -13.61
C ASN A 7 7.37 -0.12 -14.15
N GLU A 8 6.19 -0.41 -13.62
CA GLU A 8 4.98 0.36 -13.93
C GLU A 8 4.73 1.50 -12.94
N THR A 9 4.08 2.55 -13.44
CA THR A 9 3.57 3.65 -12.61
C THR A 9 2.05 3.67 -12.72
N LEU A 10 1.37 3.61 -11.57
CA LEU A 10 -0.08 3.74 -11.48
C LEU A 10 -0.45 5.09 -10.87
N ALA A 11 -1.37 5.81 -11.50
CA ALA A 11 -2.02 6.97 -10.92
C ALA A 11 -3.47 6.63 -10.53
N LEU A 12 -3.83 6.85 -9.25
CA LEU A 12 -5.19 6.71 -8.76
C LEU A 12 -5.85 8.09 -8.66
N VAL A 13 -6.81 8.37 -9.52
CA VAL A 13 -7.50 9.67 -9.63
C VAL A 13 -8.99 9.54 -9.30
N GLY A 14 -9.61 10.66 -8.89
CA GLY A 14 -11.01 10.72 -8.51
C GLY A 14 -11.32 11.91 -7.61
N GLU A 15 -12.60 12.13 -7.30
CA GLU A 15 -13.08 13.25 -6.47
C GLU A 15 -12.56 13.23 -5.03
N SER A 16 -12.62 14.36 -4.33
CA SER A 16 -12.28 14.41 -2.91
C SER A 16 -13.16 13.43 -2.12
N GLY A 17 -12.57 12.70 -1.16
CA GLY A 17 -13.28 11.72 -0.35
C GLY A 17 -13.52 10.35 -1.03
N CYS A 18 -13.16 10.14 -2.30
CA CYS A 18 -13.38 8.86 -2.98
C CYS A 18 -12.46 7.70 -2.52
N GLY A 19 -11.60 7.93 -1.53
CA GLY A 19 -10.76 6.88 -0.91
C GLY A 19 -9.30 6.79 -1.38
N LYS A 20 -8.82 7.65 -2.29
CA LYS A 20 -7.42 7.61 -2.81
C LYS A 20 -6.36 7.53 -1.71
N SER A 21 -6.39 8.50 -0.78
CA SER A 21 -5.41 8.58 0.31
C SER A 21 -5.58 7.42 1.31
N THR A 22 -6.80 6.90 1.48
CA THR A 22 -7.08 5.72 2.31
C THR A 22 -6.43 4.47 1.69
N THR A 23 -6.58 4.27 0.38
CA THR A 23 -5.95 3.17 -0.36
C THR A 23 -4.42 3.23 -0.25
N ALA A 24 -3.82 4.40 -0.46
CA ALA A 24 -2.37 4.58 -0.33
C ALA A 24 -1.88 4.28 1.11
N LYS A 25 -2.60 4.77 2.13
CA LYS A 25 -2.28 4.49 3.54
C LYS A 25 -2.44 3.01 3.90
N ALA A 26 -3.43 2.32 3.34
CA ALA A 26 -3.63 0.89 3.54
C ALA A 26 -2.46 0.07 2.95
N LEU A 27 -2.02 0.41 1.74
CA LEU A 27 -0.83 -0.18 1.10
C LEU A 27 0.44 0.02 1.95
N ALA A 28 0.59 1.20 2.57
CA ALA A 28 1.70 1.50 3.48
C ALA A 28 1.54 0.88 4.89
N GLY A 29 0.43 0.19 5.16
CA GLY A 29 0.14 -0.41 6.46
C GLY A 29 -0.09 0.60 7.59
N LEU A 30 -0.61 1.79 7.25
CA LEU A 30 -0.86 2.90 8.17
C LEU A 30 -2.32 2.97 8.66
N VAL A 31 -3.23 2.28 8.00
CA VAL A 31 -4.65 2.16 8.39
C VAL A 31 -5.12 0.71 8.26
N PRO A 32 -6.13 0.28 9.05
CA PRO A 32 -6.72 -1.04 8.88
C PRO A 32 -7.41 -1.18 7.51
N TYR A 33 -7.45 -2.40 6.99
CA TYR A 33 -8.10 -2.74 5.73
C TYR A 33 -8.70 -4.15 5.80
N SER A 34 -9.61 -4.45 4.86
CA SER A 34 -10.17 -5.78 4.63
C SER A 34 -9.80 -6.28 3.23
N GLY A 35 -9.73 -7.60 3.07
CA GLY A 35 -9.29 -8.24 1.81
C GLY A 35 -7.78 -8.39 1.75
N ASP A 36 -7.26 -8.59 0.53
CA ASP A 36 -5.87 -8.94 0.29
C ASP A 36 -5.06 -7.78 -0.29
N ILE A 37 -3.86 -7.59 0.27
CA ILE A 37 -2.83 -6.69 -0.26
C ILE A 37 -1.53 -7.49 -0.31
N ALA A 38 -0.84 -7.45 -1.45
CA ALA A 38 0.47 -8.08 -1.61
C ALA A 38 1.50 -7.09 -2.14
N VAL A 39 2.71 -7.11 -1.56
CA VAL A 39 3.85 -6.28 -1.98
C VAL A 39 5.07 -7.17 -2.22
N GLY A 40 5.63 -7.12 -3.42
CA GLY A 40 6.76 -7.97 -3.80
C GLY A 40 6.47 -9.46 -3.60
N GLY A 41 5.26 -9.90 -3.90
CA GLY A 41 4.81 -11.30 -3.74
C GLY A 41 4.44 -11.72 -2.31
N ARG A 42 4.55 -10.84 -1.31
CA ARG A 42 4.20 -11.15 0.09
C ARG A 42 2.83 -10.55 0.43
N ASN A 43 1.87 -11.39 0.82
CA ASN A 43 0.59 -10.93 1.36
C ASN A 43 0.85 -10.24 2.71
N LEU A 44 0.27 -9.06 2.94
CA LEU A 44 0.47 -8.28 4.15
C LEU A 44 -0.31 -8.84 5.35
N SER A 45 -1.35 -9.62 5.11
CA SER A 45 -2.08 -10.35 6.16
C SER A 45 -1.22 -11.48 6.72
N GLY A 46 -1.31 -11.72 8.03
CA GLY A 46 -0.60 -12.82 8.68
C GLY A 46 0.92 -12.67 8.83
N LEU A 47 1.54 -11.62 8.29
CA LEU A 47 2.99 -11.43 8.41
C LEU A 47 3.45 -11.27 9.86
N GLY A 48 4.55 -11.96 10.19
CA GLY A 48 5.28 -11.79 11.43
C GLY A 48 6.02 -10.45 11.52
N ARG A 49 6.62 -10.15 12.68
CA ARG A 49 7.28 -8.86 12.94
C ARG A 49 8.39 -8.54 11.94
N ASP A 50 9.24 -9.52 11.65
CA ASP A 50 10.42 -9.33 10.79
C ASP A 50 10.03 -9.22 9.31
N GLU A 51 9.02 -9.98 8.87
CA GLU A 51 8.47 -9.88 7.52
C GLU A 51 7.81 -8.52 7.27
N ARG A 52 7.04 -8.02 8.25
CA ARG A 52 6.49 -6.65 8.20
C ARG A 52 7.59 -5.61 8.10
N LYS A 53 8.68 -5.78 8.86
CA LYS A 53 9.83 -4.87 8.80
C LYS A 53 10.51 -4.90 7.43
N ALA A 54 10.61 -6.08 6.80
CA ALA A 54 11.17 -6.23 5.47
C ALA A 54 10.29 -5.54 4.42
N VAL A 55 8.98 -5.79 4.41
CA VAL A 55 8.03 -5.13 3.49
C VAL A 55 8.08 -3.62 3.63
N ARG A 56 8.14 -3.08 4.86
CA ARG A 56 8.21 -1.64 5.10
C ARG A 56 9.47 -0.97 4.54
N ARG A 57 10.54 -1.71 4.25
CA ARG A 57 11.72 -1.16 3.56
C ARG A 57 11.45 -0.96 2.08
N ASP A 58 10.58 -1.79 1.49
CA ASP A 58 10.25 -1.76 0.07
C ASP A 58 9.10 -0.79 -0.25
N VAL A 59 8.40 -0.28 0.77
CA VAL A 59 7.31 0.70 0.63
C VAL A 59 7.73 2.03 1.26
N GLN A 60 7.97 3.03 0.42
CA GLN A 60 8.22 4.41 0.86
C GLN A 60 7.03 5.29 0.49
N MET A 61 6.61 6.14 1.43
CA MET A 61 5.49 7.05 1.23
C MET A 61 5.96 8.49 1.41
N ILE A 62 5.65 9.34 0.43
CA ILE A 62 5.81 10.79 0.51
C ILE A 62 4.43 11.37 0.82
N PHE A 63 4.32 12.14 1.89
CA PHE A 63 3.08 12.80 2.29
C PHE A 63 2.91 14.13 1.55
N GLN A 64 1.65 14.52 1.32
CA GLN A 64 1.33 15.75 0.59
C GLN A 64 1.69 17.01 1.39
N ASP A 65 1.44 16.99 2.70
CA ASP A 65 1.93 17.99 3.65
C ASP A 65 3.08 17.36 4.46
N PRO A 66 4.27 17.99 4.51
CA PRO A 66 5.39 17.51 5.33
C PRO A 66 5.14 17.65 6.83
#